data_AF-A0A5D8QEX4-F1
#
_entry.id   AF-A0A5D8QEX4-F1
#
_cell.length_a   1.000
_cell.length_b   1.000
_cell.length_c   1.000
_cell.angle_alpha   90.00
_cell.angle_beta   90.00
_cell.angle_gamma   90.00
#
_symmetry.space_group_name_H-M   'P 1'
#
loop_
_entity.id
_entity.type
_entity.pdbx_description
1 polymer ?
#
loop_
_entity_poly.entity_id
_entity_poly.type
_entity_poly.pdbx_seq_one_letter_code
_entity_poly.pdbx_strand_id
1 'polypeptide(L)'
;MELCDSAAISLKTRTVIDEGKFDMELLPAGTRFTLSFEYMVLEKGLSANITEYFVAALSALESGEIPIGKRKRRGFGRCHAENWSVY
;
A
#
# COMPACT_ATOMS: atom_id res chain seq x y z
N MET A 1 -1.24 16.04 6.58
CA MET A 1 -2.21 14.96 6.82
C MET A 1 -3.57 15.46 6.35
N GLU A 2 -4.31 14.66 5.61
CA GLU A 2 -5.65 14.99 5.13
C GLU A 2 -6.68 14.16 5.89
N LEU A 3 -7.78 14.77 6.33
CA LEU A 3 -8.92 14.10 6.93
C LEU A 3 -10.08 14.09 5.92
N CYS A 4 -10.67 12.92 5.68
CA CYS A 4 -11.78 12.76 4.75
C CYS A 4 -12.98 12.09 5.41
N ASP A 5 -14.10 12.82 5.47
CA ASP A 5 -15.40 12.26 5.84
C ASP A 5 -15.87 11.28 4.77
N SER A 6 -16.29 10.10 5.19
CA SER A 6 -16.83 9.07 4.30
C SER A 6 -18.12 8.48 4.85
N ALA A 7 -19.00 8.06 3.94
CA ALA A 7 -20.26 7.42 4.28
C ALA A 7 -20.53 6.20 3.41
N ALA A 8 -20.97 5.11 4.01
CA ALA A 8 -21.54 3.96 3.32
C ALA A 8 -23.04 4.20 3.07
N ILE A 9 -23.46 4.20 1.81
CA ILE A 9 -24.83 4.54 1.40
C ILE A 9 -25.57 3.26 0.99
N SER A 10 -26.78 3.09 1.53
CA SER A 10 -27.72 2.05 1.11
C SER A 10 -28.32 2.40 -0.25
N LEU A 11 -28.22 1.50 -1.22
CA LEU A 11 -28.83 1.70 -2.55
C LEU A 11 -30.37 1.67 -2.50
N LYS A 12 -30.96 0.99 -1.51
CA LYS A 12 -32.41 0.85 -1.37
C LYS A 12 -33.04 2.12 -0.81
N THR A 13 -32.44 2.69 0.23
CA THR A 13 -33.00 3.84 0.95
C THR A 13 -32.37 5.17 0.54
N ARG A 14 -31.23 5.13 -0.18
CA ARG A 14 -30.41 6.31 -0.52
C ARG A 14 -29.94 7.10 0.71
N THR A 15 -29.88 6.45 1.86
CA THR A 15 -29.40 7.02 3.13
C THR A 15 -28.12 6.34 3.58
N VAL A 16 -27.41 6.97 4.52
CA VAL A 16 -26.28 6.34 5.20
C VAL A 16 -26.80 5.11 5.96
N ILE A 17 -26.07 4.00 5.85
CA ILE A 17 -26.35 2.81 6.66
C ILE A 17 -26.04 3.11 8.12
N ASP A 18 -26.64 2.36 9.04
CA ASP A 18 -26.29 2.48 10.46
C ASP A 18 -24.79 2.26 10.66
N GLU A 19 -24.16 3.12 11.47
CA GLU A 19 -22.70 3.19 11.66
C GLU A 19 -21.88 3.36 10.36
N GLY A 20 -22.51 3.83 9.28
CA GLY A 20 -21.89 3.96 7.97
C GLY A 20 -20.97 5.18 7.81
N LYS A 21 -20.97 6.13 8.76
CA LYS A 21 -20.09 7.30 8.75
C LYS A 21 -18.76 6.96 9.40
N PHE A 22 -17.66 7.31 8.75
CA PHE A 22 -16.32 7.17 9.30
C PHE A 22 -15.37 8.22 8.70
N ASP A 23 -14.33 8.54 9.45
CA ASP A 23 -13.27 9.44 9.01
C ASP A 23 -12.07 8.63 8.55
N MET A 24 -11.32 9.18 7.59
CA MET A 24 -10.09 8.58 7.08
C MET A 24 -8.98 9.60 7.10
N GLU A 25 -7.87 9.22 7.72
CA GLU A 25 -6.62 9.96 7.64
C GLU A 25 -5.80 9.45 6.45
N LEU A 26 -5.34 10.40 5.63
CA LEU A 26 -4.57 10.15 4.42
C LEU A 26 -3.25 10.92 4.46
N LEU A 27 -2.21 10.26 3.99
CA LEU A 27 -0.97 10.96 3.61
C LEU A 27 -1.24 11.73 2.31
N PRO A 28 -0.95 13.04 2.26
CA PRO A 28 -1.13 13.83 1.04
C PRO A 28 -0.32 13.27 -0.13
N ALA A 29 -0.83 13.43 -1.35
CA ALA A 29 -0.08 13.09 -2.55
C ALA A 29 1.26 13.85 -2.60
N GLY A 30 2.33 13.16 -2.98
CA GLY A 30 3.68 13.72 -2.98
C GLY A 30 4.43 13.58 -1.64
N THR A 31 3.80 13.02 -0.60
CA THR A 31 4.52 12.63 0.62
C THR A 31 5.62 11.62 0.28
N ARG A 32 6.85 11.89 0.76
CA ARG A 32 8.02 11.02 0.58
C ARG A 32 8.52 10.55 1.93
N PHE A 33 8.93 9.30 2.02
CA PHE A 33 9.53 8.70 3.21
C PHE A 33 10.50 7.60 2.81
N THR A 34 11.46 7.30 3.70
CA THR A 34 12.45 6.26 3.46
C THR A 34 11.82 4.87 3.68
N LEU A 35 12.09 3.96 2.75
CA LEU A 35 11.75 2.54 2.85
C LEU A 35 13.03 1.74 3.02
N SER A 36 13.03 0.83 4.00
CA SER A 36 14.15 -0.09 4.25
C SER A 36 13.59 -1.47 4.53
N PHE A 37 14.25 -2.48 3.97
CA PHE A 37 13.90 -3.88 4.15
C PHE A 37 15.14 -4.63 4.63
N GLU A 38 14.94 -5.55 5.57
CA GLU A 38 15.96 -6.52 5.98
C GLU A 38 15.64 -7.86 5.32
N TYR A 39 16.62 -8.42 4.61
CA TYR A 39 16.46 -9.68 3.89
C TYR A 39 17.39 -10.74 4.48
N MET A 40 16.80 -11.76 5.10
CA MET A 40 17.52 -12.86 5.75
C MET A 40 17.19 -14.19 5.08
N VAL A 41 18.21 -14.90 4.61
CA VAL A 41 18.08 -16.23 4.01
C VAL A 41 18.48 -17.29 5.04
N LEU A 42 17.53 -18.14 5.45
CA LEU A 42 17.80 -19.26 6.35
C LEU A 42 18.18 -20.50 5.53
N GLU A 43 19.32 -21.12 5.84
CA GLU A 43 19.95 -22.21 5.07
C GLU A 43 19.14 -23.53 4.99
N LYS A 44 17.91 -23.61 5.52
CA LYS A 44 17.09 -24.82 5.46
C LYS A 44 15.64 -24.53 5.09
N GLY A 45 15.32 -24.77 3.82
CA GLY A 45 13.94 -25.05 3.39
C GLY A 45 13.20 -23.96 2.63
N LEU A 46 13.79 -22.78 2.39
CA LEU A 46 13.18 -21.81 1.49
C LEU A 46 13.58 -22.09 0.04
N SER A 47 12.56 -22.11 -0.83
CA SER A 47 12.67 -22.26 -2.28
C SER A 47 13.80 -21.41 -2.85
N ALA A 48 14.54 -21.94 -3.83
CA ALA A 48 15.66 -21.29 -4.52
C ALA A 48 15.36 -19.88 -5.08
N ASN A 49 14.10 -19.44 -5.09
CA ASN A 49 13.63 -18.25 -5.80
C ASN A 49 13.13 -17.14 -4.87
N ILE A 50 13.30 -17.24 -3.53
CA ILE A 50 12.81 -16.18 -2.63
C ILE A 50 13.51 -14.84 -2.88
N THR A 51 14.79 -14.86 -3.23
CA THR A 51 15.54 -13.66 -3.61
C THR A 51 14.96 -13.04 -4.88
N GLU A 52 14.61 -13.87 -5.87
CA GLU A 52 14.01 -13.40 -7.12
C GLU A 52 12.65 -12.75 -6.87
N TYR A 53 11.81 -13.34 -6.01
CA TYR A 53 10.54 -12.75 -5.63
C TYR A 53 10.71 -11.43 -4.89
N PHE A 54 11.73 -11.32 -4.03
CA PHE A 54 12.04 -10.07 -3.34
C PHE A 54 12.47 -8.98 -4.34
N VAL A 55 13.37 -9.30 -5.27
CA VAL A 55 13.79 -8.37 -6.34
C VAL A 55 12.60 -7.96 -7.23
N ALA A 56 11.72 -8.90 -7.58
CA ALA A 56 10.51 -8.61 -8.33
C ALA A 56 9.57 -7.65 -7.58
N ALA A 57 9.43 -7.81 -6.25
CA ALA A 57 8.65 -6.90 -5.43
C ALA A 57 9.26 -5.49 -5.37
N LEU A 58 10.59 -5.37 -5.26
CA LEU A 58 11.28 -4.06 -5.30
C LEU A 58 11.08 -3.37 -6.65
N SER A 59 11.15 -4.13 -7.74
CA SER A 59 10.92 -3.63 -9.10
C SER A 59 9.48 -3.15 -9.29
N ALA A 60 8.50 -3.90 -8.76
CA ALA A 60 7.08 -3.55 -8.84
C ALA A 60 6.71 -2.36 -7.92
N LEU A 61 7.47 -2.13 -6.84
CA LEU A 61 7.39 -0.89 -6.06
C LEU A 61 7.97 0.29 -6.83
N GLU A 62 9.06 0.11 -7.58
CA GLU A 62 9.67 1.15 -8.40
C GLU A 62 8.79 1.54 -9.60
N SER A 63 8.17 0.57 -10.27
CA SER A 63 7.22 0.82 -11.37
C SER A 63 5.85 1.34 -10.91
N GLY A 64 5.59 1.33 -9.60
CA GLY A 64 4.32 1.76 -9.01
C GLY A 64 3.15 0.78 -9.17
N GLU A 65 3.45 -0.49 -9.47
CA GLU A 65 2.48 -1.58 -9.57
C GLU A 65 1.97 -2.04 -8.19
N ILE A 66 2.75 -1.84 -7.13
CA ILE A 66 2.38 -2.19 -5.76
C ILE A 66 1.89 -0.94 -5.00
N PRO A 67 0.57 -0.75 -4.82
CA PRO A 67 0.06 0.29 -3.94
C PRO A 67 0.14 -0.12 -2.47
N ILE A 68 0.43 0.85 -1.60
CA ILE A 68 0.58 0.68 -0.15
C ILE A 68 -0.70 1.06 0.59
N GLY A 69 -1.04 0.31 1.64
CA GLY A 69 -2.19 0.60 2.50
C GLY A 69 -3.50 -0.02 2.03
N LYS A 70 -4.61 0.57 2.46
CA LYS A 70 -5.97 0.03 2.26
C LYS A 70 -6.70 0.71 1.09
N ARG A 71 -7.84 0.13 0.69
CA ARG A 71 -8.78 0.71 -0.29
C ARG A 71 -8.19 0.97 -1.68
N LYS A 72 -7.25 0.11 -2.11
CA LYS A 72 -6.54 0.13 -3.40
C LYS A 72 -7.49 0.25 -4.62
N ARG A 73 -8.66 -0.39 -4.57
CA ARG A 73 -9.69 -0.31 -5.63
C ARG A 73 -10.30 1.08 -5.83
N ARG A 74 -10.16 1.98 -4.84
CA ARG A 74 -10.60 3.38 -4.93
C ARG A 74 -9.47 4.34 -5.31
N GLY A 75 -8.33 3.79 -5.76
CA GLY A 75 -7.19 4.59 -6.20
C GLY A 75 -6.28 5.12 -5.09
N PHE A 76 -6.54 4.76 -3.83
CA PHE A 76 -5.67 5.10 -2.71
C PHE A 76 -4.39 4.27 -2.70
N GLY A 77 -3.33 4.86 -2.13
CA GLY A 77 -2.07 4.14 -1.89
C GLY A 77 -1.17 3.99 -3.11
N ARG A 78 -1.50 4.64 -4.24
CA ARG A 78 -0.60 4.68 -5.39
C ARG A 78 0.69 5.41 -5.00
N CYS A 79 1.81 4.74 -5.20
CA CYS A 79 3.14 5.23 -4.89
C CYS A 79 4.14 4.57 -5.84
N HIS A 80 5.34 5.12 -5.91
CA HIS A 80 6.50 4.47 -6.49
C HIS A 80 7.69 4.68 -5.54
N ALA A 81 8.64 3.76 -5.58
CA ALA A 81 9.93 3.91 -4.91
C ALA A 81 10.99 4.36 -5.91
N GLU A 82 12.03 5.02 -5.43
CA GLU A 82 13.18 5.44 -6.24
C GLU A 82 14.45 5.22 -5.40
N ASN A 83 15.59 5.12 -6.08
CA ASN A 83 16.92 5.11 -5.45
C ASN A 83 17.16 3.96 -4.47
N TRP A 84 16.89 2.71 -4.88
CA TRP A 84 17.27 1.55 -4.09
C TRP A 84 18.78 1.47 -3.91
N SER A 85 19.22 1.20 -2.69
CA SER A 85 20.62 0.95 -2.33
C SER A 85 20.71 -0.30 -1.47
N VAL A 86 21.75 -1.09 -1.70
CA VAL A 86 22.09 -2.28 -0.90
C VAL A 86 23.31 -1.95 -0.06
N TYR A 87 23.24 -2.28 1.23
CA TYR A 87 24.30 -2.06 2.22
C TYR A 87 24.86 -3.38 2.70
#